data_AF-A0A5B0NGL5-F1
#
_entry.id   AF-A0A5B0NGL5-F1
#
_cell.length_a   1.000
_cell.length_b   1.000
_cell.length_c   1.000
_cell.angle_alpha   90.00
_cell.angle_beta   90.00
_cell.angle_gamma   90.00
#
_symmetry.space_group_name_H-M   'P 1'
#
loop_
_entity.id
_entity.type
_entity.pdbx_description
1 polymer ?
#
loop_
_entity_poly.entity_id
_entity_poly.type
_entity_poly.pdbx_seq_one_letter_code
_entity_poly.pdbx_strand_id
1 'polypeptide(L)'
;MLKNKKRKEGCKKRWRQKTRKASGNEASTEIKKGLYHFTARPSPVSLYDEYRQRKKKKYLTPASILQAANFIKAPGFRLFNRPDSHVMIFDEYNQNRLVGIFQFTPFSKMTPNQREDLDFLAGFFHSHKKYVNPVSNFNSACLGGKMNMLGWRKCMKPNERAGLFLSQAKINKDVHGFTSVVRRGHQAGVIIGKSFKDLADNAFAKNHDIMVEYDMPSFGDATLDDLEVNNFSAASSLSYTYGGFYNSPHTDDQDVSEFAYVQWIPTFAKTGKVATHAEGFNVVGGEFVFPDCRFGLGFENLDGVARMVWRSTDYKHFTMFSQPNSTFNRLAFSLQLNKKTVNVFKNIKTQEGAYLNMHDGDLNYILATAEKQKKNLK
;
A
#
# COMPACT_ATOMS: atom_id res chain seq x y z
N MET A 1 -37.34 -32.98 16.44
CA MET A 1 -35.96 -32.44 16.46
C MET A 1 -35.46 -31.88 15.11
N LEU A 2 -35.73 -32.53 13.97
CA LEU A 2 -35.26 -32.07 12.64
C LEU A 2 -35.73 -30.66 12.20
N LYS A 3 -37.01 -30.31 12.45
CA LYS A 3 -37.57 -28.98 12.12
C LYS A 3 -36.87 -27.83 12.88
N ASN A 4 -36.50 -28.05 14.14
CA ASN A 4 -35.76 -27.07 14.95
C ASN A 4 -34.32 -26.88 14.49
N LYS A 5 -33.65 -27.94 14.01
CA LYS A 5 -32.31 -27.85 13.42
C LYS A 5 -32.31 -27.03 12.13
N LYS A 6 -33.25 -27.32 11.21
CA LYS A 6 -33.44 -26.55 9.96
C LYS A 6 -33.76 -25.07 10.23
N ARG A 7 -34.63 -24.77 11.20
CA ARG A 7 -34.96 -23.38 11.60
C ARG A 7 -33.74 -22.65 12.17
N LYS A 8 -32.97 -23.28 13.06
CA LYS A 8 -31.73 -22.71 13.63
C LYS A 8 -30.67 -22.45 12.55
N GLU A 9 -30.49 -23.37 11.61
CA GLU A 9 -29.57 -23.20 10.47
C GLU A 9 -30.02 -22.06 9.54
N GLY A 10 -31.32 -21.96 9.25
CA GLY A 10 -31.90 -20.86 8.47
C GLY A 10 -31.66 -19.48 9.13
N CYS A 11 -31.89 -19.37 10.44
CA CYS A 11 -31.60 -18.14 11.19
C CYS A 11 -30.12 -17.77 11.16
N LYS A 12 -29.21 -18.74 11.37
CA LYS A 12 -27.76 -18.49 11.30
C LYS A 12 -27.31 -18.03 9.90
N LYS A 13 -27.83 -18.66 8.84
CA LYS A 13 -27.53 -18.25 7.45
C LYS A 13 -27.99 -16.81 7.17
N ARG A 14 -29.23 -16.47 7.56
CA ARG A 14 -29.77 -15.10 7.41
C ARG A 14 -28.95 -14.07 8.19
N TRP A 15 -28.59 -14.39 9.44
CA TRP A 15 -27.76 -13.51 10.27
C TRP A 15 -26.37 -13.27 9.64
N ARG A 16 -25.69 -14.32 9.17
CA ARG A 16 -24.39 -14.20 8.47
C ARG A 16 -24.50 -13.36 7.20
N GLN A 17 -25.55 -13.57 6.40
CA GLN A 17 -25.76 -12.78 5.19
C GLN A 17 -25.97 -11.29 5.50
N LYS A 18 -26.78 -10.99 6.52
CA LYS A 18 -27.06 -9.61 6.96
C LYS A 18 -25.80 -8.92 7.49
N THR A 19 -25.07 -9.57 8.39
CA THR A 19 -23.86 -9.00 9.02
C THR A 19 -22.71 -8.81 8.03
N ARG A 20 -22.47 -9.79 7.15
CA ARG A 20 -21.47 -9.65 6.06
C ARG A 20 -21.79 -8.53 5.10
N LYS A 21 -23.07 -8.40 4.72
CA LYS A 21 -23.50 -7.28 3.88
C LYS A 21 -23.25 -5.94 4.58
N ALA A 22 -23.62 -5.82 5.86
CA ALA A 22 -23.39 -4.61 6.63
C ALA A 22 -21.89 -4.26 6.74
N SER A 23 -21.04 -5.22 7.11
CA SER A 23 -19.61 -4.94 7.25
C SER A 23 -18.89 -4.79 5.90
N GLY A 24 -19.31 -5.51 4.86
CA GLY A 24 -18.84 -5.28 3.49
C GLY A 24 -19.11 -3.85 3.02
N ASN A 25 -20.30 -3.33 3.36
CA ASN A 25 -20.69 -1.96 3.07
C ASN A 25 -19.86 -0.91 3.83
N GLU A 26 -19.07 -1.27 4.83
CA GLU A 26 -18.13 -0.31 5.47
C GLU A 26 -16.97 0.06 4.55
N ALA A 27 -16.64 -0.80 3.57
CA ALA A 27 -15.58 -0.58 2.59
C ALA A 27 -16.10 -0.33 1.18
N SER A 28 -17.20 -0.96 0.75
CA SER A 28 -17.74 -0.77 -0.61
C SER A 28 -19.26 -0.81 -0.69
N THR A 29 -19.89 0.14 -1.39
CA THR A 29 -21.36 0.23 -1.56
C THR A 29 -21.94 -0.89 -2.41
N GLU A 30 -21.17 -1.35 -3.40
CA GLU A 30 -21.57 -2.50 -4.18
C GLU A 30 -21.42 -3.75 -3.33
N ILE A 31 -22.56 -4.37 -3.03
CA ILE A 31 -22.60 -5.83 -2.92
C ILE A 31 -22.21 -6.31 -4.31
N LYS A 32 -20.91 -6.39 -4.61
CA LYS A 32 -20.40 -6.85 -5.90
C LYS A 32 -20.98 -8.25 -6.11
N LYS A 33 -22.09 -8.33 -6.84
CA LYS A 33 -22.93 -9.51 -6.92
C LYS A 33 -22.07 -10.63 -7.50
N GLY A 34 -22.01 -11.77 -6.82
CA GLY A 34 -21.21 -12.91 -7.26
C GLY A 34 -19.76 -12.93 -6.76
N LEU A 35 -19.34 -12.00 -5.91
CA LEU A 35 -18.07 -12.14 -5.21
C LEU A 35 -18.02 -13.40 -4.38
N TYR A 36 -16.86 -14.06 -4.42
CA TYR A 36 -16.58 -15.12 -3.47
C TYR A 36 -16.41 -14.52 -2.07
N HIS A 37 -17.18 -15.03 -1.11
CA HIS A 37 -17.07 -14.64 0.29
C HIS A 37 -16.30 -15.70 1.07
N PHE A 38 -15.09 -15.36 1.52
CA PHE A 38 -14.29 -16.23 2.36
C PHE A 38 -14.54 -15.95 3.84
N THR A 39 -14.49 -16.99 4.66
CA THR A 39 -14.71 -16.90 6.10
C THR A 39 -13.42 -17.28 6.79
N ALA A 40 -12.77 -16.30 7.41
CA ALA A 40 -11.62 -16.51 8.27
C ALA A 40 -12.07 -16.85 9.69
N ARG A 41 -11.25 -17.63 10.37
CA ARG A 41 -11.38 -17.95 11.80
C ARG A 41 -10.06 -17.60 12.47
N PRO A 42 -9.85 -16.32 12.84
CA PRO A 42 -8.56 -15.88 13.31
C PRO A 42 -8.08 -16.66 14.52
N SER A 43 -6.83 -17.11 14.47
CA SER A 43 -6.12 -17.76 15.57
C SER A 43 -4.69 -17.23 15.60
N PRO A 44 -4.14 -16.78 16.73
CA PRO A 44 -2.77 -16.26 16.77
C PRO A 44 -1.76 -17.25 16.21
N VAL A 45 -0.94 -16.79 15.27
CA VAL A 45 0.18 -17.52 14.67
C VAL A 45 1.43 -16.65 14.69
N SER A 46 2.55 -17.21 15.12
CA SER A 46 3.86 -16.56 15.06
C SER A 46 4.67 -17.14 13.90
N LEU A 47 5.23 -16.26 13.07
CA LEU A 47 6.07 -16.57 11.92
C LEU A 47 7.17 -15.52 11.86
N TYR A 48 8.33 -15.90 11.30
CA TYR A 48 9.47 -14.99 11.16
C TYR A 48 10.08 -14.55 12.51
N ASP A 49 9.89 -15.33 13.57
CA ASP A 49 10.44 -15.06 14.90
C ASP A 49 11.91 -15.48 15.03
N GLU A 50 12.35 -16.44 14.22
CA GLU A 50 13.75 -16.86 14.18
C GLU A 50 14.56 -16.04 13.19
N TYR A 51 15.47 -15.21 13.71
CA TYR A 51 16.38 -14.40 12.94
C TYR A 51 17.76 -14.25 13.60
N ARG A 52 18.79 -14.08 12.77
CA ARG A 52 20.11 -13.61 13.19
C ARG A 52 20.11 -12.09 13.15
N GLN A 53 20.54 -11.44 14.23
CA GLN A 53 20.69 -9.99 14.25
C GLN A 53 22.15 -9.60 14.04
N ARG A 54 22.39 -8.71 13.07
CA ARG A 54 23.71 -8.09 12.86
C ARG A 54 23.55 -6.57 12.82
N LYS A 55 24.17 -5.88 13.78
CA LYS A 55 23.92 -4.45 14.03
C LYS A 55 22.41 -4.20 14.23
N LYS A 56 21.83 -3.26 13.47
CA LYS A 56 20.39 -2.93 13.51
C LYS A 56 19.55 -3.75 12.52
N LYS A 57 20.10 -4.75 11.82
CA LYS A 57 19.39 -5.54 10.81
C LYS A 57 19.11 -6.97 11.27
N LYS A 58 17.90 -7.44 10.99
CA LYS A 58 17.45 -8.81 11.22
C LYS A 58 17.53 -9.60 9.91
N TYR A 59 18.02 -10.84 9.98
CA TYR A 59 18.15 -11.76 8.86
C TYR A 59 17.44 -13.06 9.23
N LEU A 60 16.42 -13.45 8.48
CA LEU A 60 15.70 -14.71 8.72
C LEU A 60 16.63 -15.90 8.57
N THR A 61 16.45 -16.90 9.43
CA THR A 61 17.11 -18.20 9.25
C THR A 61 16.44 -18.97 8.09
N PRO A 62 17.16 -19.88 7.41
CA PRO A 62 16.53 -20.78 6.44
C PRO A 62 15.36 -21.57 7.03
N ALA A 63 15.46 -21.98 8.30
CA ALA A 63 14.38 -22.66 9.02
C ALA A 63 13.12 -21.79 9.15
N SER A 64 13.28 -20.51 9.48
CA SER A 64 12.19 -19.53 9.56
C SER A 64 11.49 -19.31 8.21
N ILE A 65 12.25 -19.26 7.11
CA ILE A 65 11.69 -19.17 5.75
C ILE A 65 10.92 -20.44 5.40
N LEU A 66 11.50 -21.61 5.70
CA LEU A 66 10.86 -22.91 5.45
C LEU A 66 9.58 -23.11 6.28
N GLN A 67 9.57 -22.65 7.53
CA GLN A 67 8.40 -22.68 8.40
C GLN A 67 7.22 -21.92 7.77
N ALA A 68 7.46 -20.70 7.30
CA ALA A 68 6.43 -19.90 6.64
C ALA A 68 5.96 -20.55 5.32
N ALA A 69 6.88 -21.11 4.53
CA ALA A 69 6.54 -21.82 3.30
C ALA A 69 5.68 -23.07 3.56
N ASN A 70 5.97 -23.81 4.63
CA ASN A 70 5.16 -24.96 5.05
C ASN A 70 3.81 -24.52 5.61
N PHE A 71 3.76 -23.41 6.33
CA PHE A 71 2.53 -22.86 6.89
C PHE A 71 1.49 -22.55 5.81
N ILE A 72 1.87 -21.92 4.71
CA ILE A 72 0.93 -21.59 3.62
C ILE A 72 0.50 -22.80 2.79
N LYS A 73 1.20 -23.94 2.92
CA LYS A 73 0.85 -25.23 2.31
C LYS A 73 0.05 -26.13 3.24
N ALA A 74 -0.03 -25.79 4.53
CA ALA A 74 -0.67 -26.62 5.53
C ALA A 74 -2.19 -26.74 5.30
N PRO A 75 -2.81 -27.87 5.68
CA PRO A 75 -4.26 -28.01 5.66
C PRO A 75 -4.95 -26.86 6.41
N GLY A 76 -6.01 -26.33 5.81
CA GLY A 76 -6.79 -25.23 6.37
C GLY A 76 -6.23 -23.83 6.08
N PHE A 77 -5.05 -23.69 5.47
CA PHE A 77 -4.62 -22.42 4.89
C PHE A 77 -5.25 -22.22 3.51
N ARG A 78 -5.76 -21.01 3.23
CA ARG A 78 -6.31 -20.65 1.93
C ARG A 78 -5.38 -19.71 1.17
N LEU A 79 -4.61 -20.26 0.24
CA LEU A 79 -3.88 -19.46 -0.73
C LEU A 79 -4.79 -19.12 -1.93
N PHE A 80 -4.97 -17.83 -2.20
CA PHE A 80 -5.66 -17.34 -3.40
C PHE A 80 -4.65 -17.08 -4.50
N ASN A 81 -4.67 -17.90 -5.54
CA ASN A 81 -3.68 -17.88 -6.62
C ASN A 81 -4.30 -18.09 -8.01
N ARG A 82 -5.62 -17.91 -8.14
CA ARG A 82 -6.29 -17.94 -9.46
C ARG A 82 -6.34 -16.52 -10.04
N PRO A 83 -5.98 -16.30 -11.31
CA PRO A 83 -5.87 -14.94 -11.89
C PRO A 83 -7.15 -14.10 -11.84
N ASP A 84 -8.32 -14.74 -11.75
CA ASP A 84 -9.64 -14.13 -11.67
C ASP A 84 -10.17 -14.01 -10.23
N SER A 85 -9.32 -14.24 -9.23
CA SER A 85 -9.72 -14.18 -7.82
C SER A 85 -10.20 -12.78 -7.43
N HIS A 86 -11.45 -12.68 -7.01
CA HIS A 86 -12.03 -11.49 -6.41
C HIS A 86 -12.85 -11.92 -5.19
N VAL A 87 -12.41 -11.47 -4.01
CA VAL A 87 -12.87 -12.06 -2.75
C VAL A 87 -13.05 -11.00 -1.68
N MET A 88 -14.14 -11.13 -0.92
CA MET A 88 -14.32 -10.48 0.38
C MET A 88 -14.03 -11.48 1.49
N ILE A 89 -13.17 -11.09 2.44
CA ILE A 89 -12.83 -11.92 3.60
C ILE A 89 -13.54 -11.39 4.84
N PHE A 90 -14.22 -12.27 5.57
CA PHE A 90 -14.92 -11.93 6.80
C PHE A 90 -14.42 -12.76 7.99
N ASP A 91 -14.21 -12.11 9.12
CA ASP A 91 -13.84 -12.71 10.39
C ASP A 91 -15.07 -13.26 11.10
N GLU A 92 -15.20 -14.59 11.16
CA GLU A 92 -16.34 -15.25 11.79
C GLU A 92 -16.46 -14.97 13.29
N TYR A 93 -15.33 -14.80 13.98
CA TYR A 93 -15.31 -14.62 15.44
C TYR A 93 -15.61 -13.18 15.84
N ASN A 94 -15.36 -12.23 14.95
CA ASN A 94 -15.70 -10.83 15.15
C ASN A 94 -16.96 -10.40 14.37
N GLN A 95 -18.08 -11.10 14.60
CA GLN A 95 -19.39 -10.77 14.02
C GLN A 95 -19.44 -10.67 12.47
N ASN A 96 -18.59 -11.42 11.76
CA ASN A 96 -18.37 -11.27 10.31
C ASN A 96 -17.86 -9.88 9.91
N ARG A 97 -17.00 -9.26 10.73
CA ARG A 97 -16.28 -8.03 10.36
C ARG A 97 -15.45 -8.30 9.11
N LEU A 98 -15.51 -7.36 8.17
CA LEU A 98 -14.73 -7.41 6.93
C LEU A 98 -13.24 -7.28 7.28
N VAL A 99 -12.45 -8.28 6.93
CA VAL A 99 -10.98 -8.23 7.00
C VAL A 99 -10.45 -7.39 5.84
N GLY A 100 -10.95 -7.66 4.64
CA GLY A 100 -10.57 -6.93 3.43
C GLY A 100 -11.22 -7.47 2.16
N ILE A 101 -11.00 -6.73 1.08
CA ILE A 101 -11.43 -7.02 -0.29
C ILE A 101 -10.16 -7.08 -1.13
N PHE A 102 -9.97 -8.13 -1.91
CA PHE A 102 -8.88 -8.17 -2.89
C PHE A 102 -9.38 -8.59 -4.26
N GLN A 103 -8.67 -8.14 -5.28
CA GLN A 103 -8.95 -8.44 -6.67
C GLN A 103 -7.65 -8.69 -7.42
N PHE A 104 -7.61 -9.80 -8.16
CA PHE A 104 -6.65 -10.03 -9.22
C PHE A 104 -7.28 -9.62 -10.55
N THR A 105 -6.48 -8.99 -11.41
CA THR A 105 -6.92 -8.55 -12.72
C THR A 105 -5.87 -9.03 -13.74
N PRO A 106 -6.18 -10.09 -14.51
CA PRO A 106 -5.30 -10.59 -15.54
C PRO A 106 -5.08 -9.55 -16.62
N PHE A 107 -3.94 -9.66 -17.28
CA PHE A 107 -3.56 -8.68 -18.25
C PHE A 107 -4.49 -8.64 -19.46
N SER A 108 -4.96 -9.81 -19.88
CA SER A 108 -5.95 -10.05 -20.93
C SER A 108 -7.36 -9.50 -20.65
N LYS A 109 -7.64 -9.03 -19.42
CA LYS A 109 -8.95 -8.53 -19.00
C LYS A 109 -9.00 -7.02 -18.80
N MET A 110 -7.90 -6.32 -19.05
CA MET A 110 -7.85 -4.87 -18.91
C MET A 110 -8.07 -4.16 -20.24
N THR A 111 -8.63 -2.95 -20.15
CA THR A 111 -8.73 -2.04 -21.30
C THR A 111 -7.36 -1.46 -21.66
N PRO A 112 -7.19 -0.91 -22.89
CA PRO A 112 -5.96 -0.20 -23.27
C PRO A 112 -5.57 0.90 -22.28
N ASN A 113 -6.53 1.75 -21.89
CA ASN A 113 -6.28 2.82 -20.91
C ASN A 113 -5.79 2.28 -19.56
N GLN A 114 -6.36 1.17 -19.08
CA GLN A 114 -5.87 0.51 -17.87
C GLN A 114 -4.43 0.00 -18.03
N ARG A 115 -3.98 -0.33 -19.25
CA ARG A 115 -2.58 -0.74 -19.49
C ARG A 115 -1.66 0.45 -19.46
N GLU A 116 -2.04 1.51 -20.16
CA GLU A 116 -1.29 2.76 -20.20
C GLU A 116 -1.13 3.34 -18.80
N ASP A 117 -2.18 3.31 -17.98
CA ASP A 117 -2.13 3.71 -16.57
C ASP A 117 -1.12 2.87 -15.76
N LEU A 118 -1.07 1.55 -15.99
CA LEU A 118 -0.11 0.68 -15.30
C LEU A 118 1.32 0.92 -15.75
N ASP A 119 1.55 1.06 -17.04
CA ASP A 119 2.86 1.38 -17.62
C ASP A 119 3.36 2.74 -17.10
N PHE A 120 2.47 3.72 -17.03
CA PHE A 120 2.73 5.01 -16.44
C PHE A 120 3.13 4.88 -14.96
N LEU A 121 2.34 4.18 -14.13
CA LEU A 121 2.64 4.02 -12.71
C LEU A 121 3.97 3.32 -12.48
N ALA A 122 4.23 2.22 -13.21
CA ALA A 122 5.46 1.46 -13.09
C ALA A 122 6.69 2.31 -13.46
N GLY A 123 6.61 3.06 -14.57
CA GLY A 123 7.64 4.01 -14.99
C GLY A 123 7.82 5.21 -14.05
N PHE A 124 6.73 5.74 -13.49
CA PHE A 124 6.73 6.82 -12.52
C PHE A 124 7.47 6.41 -11.24
N PHE A 125 7.09 5.29 -10.61
CA PHE A 125 7.76 4.80 -9.41
C PHE A 125 9.22 4.42 -9.69
N HIS A 126 9.54 3.89 -10.87
CA HIS A 126 10.92 3.63 -11.26
C HIS A 126 11.75 4.92 -11.32
N SER A 127 11.23 5.97 -11.97
CA SER A 127 11.89 7.26 -12.10
C SER A 127 12.07 7.97 -10.75
N HIS A 128 11.06 7.88 -9.89
CA HIS A 128 11.07 8.50 -8.56
C HIS A 128 12.18 7.97 -7.63
N LYS A 129 12.61 6.71 -7.78
CA LYS A 129 13.70 6.10 -6.97
C LYS A 129 14.99 6.92 -6.97
N LYS A 130 15.26 7.66 -8.06
CA LYS A 130 16.47 8.48 -8.21
C LYS A 130 16.52 9.63 -7.21
N TYR A 131 15.40 10.07 -6.66
CA TYR A 131 15.32 11.29 -5.83
C TYR A 131 15.00 11.04 -4.36
N VAL A 132 14.93 9.77 -3.94
CA VAL A 132 14.62 9.39 -2.56
C VAL A 132 15.70 8.48 -1.97
N ASN A 133 15.76 8.41 -0.65
CA ASN A 133 16.58 7.43 0.05
C ASN A 133 15.68 6.28 0.56
N PRO A 134 16.11 5.01 0.42
CA PRO A 134 15.37 3.90 0.98
C PRO A 134 15.18 4.05 2.49
N VAL A 135 13.94 3.87 2.94
CA VAL A 135 13.56 3.87 4.35
C VAL A 135 13.61 2.48 4.98
N SER A 136 13.97 1.44 4.20
CA SER A 136 14.03 0.05 4.65
C SER A 136 14.91 -0.18 5.88
N ASN A 137 15.94 0.64 6.11
CA ASN A 137 16.80 0.53 7.30
C ASN A 137 16.18 1.15 8.57
N PHE A 138 15.06 1.88 8.44
CA PHE A 138 14.39 2.58 9.53
C PHE A 138 13.02 1.98 9.87
N ASN A 139 12.49 1.12 9.00
CA ASN A 139 11.28 0.36 9.27
C ASN A 139 11.66 -0.94 9.99
N SER A 140 11.21 -1.11 11.23
CA SER A 140 11.53 -2.26 12.09
C SER A 140 10.95 -3.58 11.59
N ALA A 141 9.86 -3.54 10.82
CA ALA A 141 9.26 -4.71 10.21
C ALA A 141 9.99 -5.15 8.94
N CYS A 142 10.66 -4.25 8.21
CA CYS A 142 11.39 -4.58 6.99
C CYS A 142 12.55 -5.54 7.28
N LEU A 143 12.50 -6.73 6.67
CA LEU A 143 13.53 -7.76 6.84
C LEU A 143 14.45 -7.87 5.61
N GLY A 144 13.97 -7.49 4.43
CA GLY A 144 14.79 -7.40 3.21
C GLY A 144 14.13 -6.66 2.06
N GLY A 145 14.88 -6.52 0.98
CA GLY A 145 14.53 -5.68 -0.17
C GLY A 145 14.60 -4.18 0.10
N LYS A 146 13.88 -3.39 -0.70
CA LYS A 146 13.88 -1.92 -0.65
C LYS A 146 12.47 -1.40 -0.48
N MET A 147 12.35 -0.37 0.35
CA MET A 147 11.13 0.39 0.56
C MET A 147 11.48 1.87 0.50
N ASN A 148 10.69 2.62 -0.25
CA ASN A 148 10.78 4.06 -0.39
C ASN A 148 9.44 4.68 0.01
N MET A 149 9.46 5.97 0.30
CA MET A 149 8.25 6.77 0.55
C MET A 149 8.07 7.81 -0.55
N LEU A 150 6.83 8.22 -0.80
CA LEU A 150 6.43 9.32 -1.68
C LEU A 150 5.35 10.16 -0.97
N GLY A 151 5.31 11.45 -1.28
CA GLY A 151 4.33 12.39 -0.74
C GLY A 151 4.81 13.10 0.53
N TRP A 152 3.84 13.54 1.32
CA TRP A 152 4.02 14.44 2.44
C TRP A 152 4.29 13.72 3.75
N ARG A 153 5.05 14.38 4.62
CA ARG A 153 5.39 13.91 5.96
C ARG A 153 5.41 15.07 6.93
N LYS A 154 5.33 14.73 8.22
CA LYS A 154 5.67 15.66 9.29
C LYS A 154 7.02 16.33 9.03
N CYS A 155 7.14 17.59 9.44
CA CYS A 155 8.39 18.31 9.37
C CYS A 155 9.52 17.58 10.12
N MET A 156 10.73 17.69 9.57
CA MET A 156 11.94 17.14 10.20
C MET A 156 13.09 18.15 10.22
N LYS A 157 12.82 19.39 9.80
CA LYS A 157 13.77 20.51 9.80
C LYS A 157 13.23 21.65 10.68
N PRO A 158 14.10 22.47 11.28
CA PRO A 158 13.68 23.70 11.94
C PRO A 158 12.89 24.60 10.98
N ASN A 159 11.87 25.29 11.49
CA ASN A 159 11.07 26.27 10.75
C ASN A 159 10.35 25.72 9.49
N GLU A 160 10.14 24.41 9.41
CA GLU A 160 9.41 23.73 8.32
C GLU A 160 8.02 23.30 8.83
N ARG A 161 6.92 23.65 8.14
CA ARG A 161 5.53 23.28 8.53
C ARG A 161 5.27 21.79 8.29
N ALA A 162 5.46 21.38 7.05
CA ALA A 162 5.42 20.00 6.56
C ALA A 162 6.51 19.83 5.50
N GLY A 163 6.84 18.59 5.13
CA GLY A 163 7.84 18.38 4.07
C GLY A 163 7.56 17.13 3.25
N LEU A 164 8.28 16.99 2.14
CA LEU A 164 8.17 15.84 1.25
C LEU A 164 9.17 14.72 1.59
N PHE A 165 8.82 13.48 1.26
CA PHE A 165 9.72 12.33 1.27
C PHE A 165 10.69 12.38 0.08
N LEU A 166 11.83 13.05 0.25
CA LEU A 166 12.84 13.20 -0.81
C LEU A 166 14.25 13.44 -0.29
N SER A 167 15.22 13.40 -1.21
CA SER A 167 16.64 13.62 -0.94
C SER A 167 17.14 14.86 -1.69
N GLN A 168 17.27 15.98 -0.97
CA GLN A 168 17.83 17.22 -1.51
C GLN A 168 19.20 16.99 -2.19
N ALA A 169 20.08 16.22 -1.57
CA ALA A 169 21.41 15.92 -2.13
C ALA A 169 21.36 15.19 -3.49
N LYS A 170 20.32 14.39 -3.75
CA LYS A 170 20.12 13.74 -5.05
C LYS A 170 19.49 14.70 -6.06
N ILE A 171 18.54 15.52 -5.62
CA ILE A 171 17.89 16.55 -6.44
C ILE A 171 18.89 17.59 -6.93
N ASN A 172 19.83 18.02 -6.08
CA ASN A 172 20.84 19.02 -6.45
C ASN A 172 21.72 18.59 -7.62
N LYS A 173 21.88 17.27 -7.82
CA LYS A 173 22.63 16.68 -8.94
C LYS A 173 21.83 16.62 -10.24
N ASP A 174 20.50 16.68 -10.17
CA ASP A 174 19.61 16.57 -11.32
C ASP A 174 18.25 17.22 -11.03
N VAL A 175 18.24 18.57 -11.02
CA VAL A 175 17.05 19.37 -10.71
C VAL A 175 16.00 19.20 -11.82
N HIS A 176 16.41 19.26 -13.08
CA HIS A 176 15.49 19.15 -14.22
C HIS A 176 14.80 17.78 -14.25
N GLY A 177 15.56 16.69 -14.05
CA GLY A 177 15.00 15.35 -13.99
C GLY A 177 14.05 15.18 -12.80
N PHE A 178 14.34 15.79 -11.65
CA PHE A 178 13.43 15.77 -10.50
C PHE A 178 12.11 16.49 -10.82
N THR A 179 12.19 17.73 -11.33
CA THR A 179 11.01 18.52 -11.72
C THR A 179 10.13 17.77 -12.73
N SER A 180 10.73 17.08 -13.70
CA SER A 180 10.02 16.24 -14.66
C SER A 180 9.29 15.05 -14.02
N VAL A 181 9.82 14.47 -12.94
CA VAL A 181 9.15 13.38 -12.22
C VAL A 181 8.01 13.90 -11.36
N VAL A 182 8.23 14.94 -10.55
CA VAL A 182 7.22 15.39 -9.58
C VAL A 182 5.99 16.00 -10.24
N ARG A 183 6.13 16.65 -11.40
CA ARG A 183 4.98 17.16 -12.19
C ARG A 183 4.03 16.06 -12.65
N ARG A 184 4.47 14.80 -12.68
CA ARG A 184 3.63 13.64 -13.00
C ARG A 184 2.96 13.01 -11.77
N GLY A 185 3.24 13.54 -10.57
CA GLY A 185 2.69 13.05 -9.31
C GLY A 185 1.16 13.12 -9.28
N HIS A 186 0.56 14.22 -9.74
CA HIS A 186 -0.89 14.37 -9.81
C HIS A 186 -1.55 13.25 -10.63
N GLN A 187 -1.04 12.98 -11.84
CA GLN A 187 -1.54 11.89 -12.68
C GLN A 187 -1.47 10.53 -11.96
N ALA A 188 -0.38 10.25 -11.23
CA ALA A 188 -0.28 9.03 -10.41
C ALA A 188 -1.34 9.00 -9.29
N GLY A 189 -1.56 10.15 -8.64
CA GLY A 189 -2.63 10.37 -7.66
C GLY A 189 -4.01 10.01 -8.20
N VAL A 190 -4.37 10.56 -9.36
CA VAL A 190 -5.66 10.32 -10.01
C VAL A 190 -5.85 8.84 -10.38
N ILE A 191 -4.84 8.21 -11.00
CA ILE A 191 -4.92 6.80 -11.41
C ILE A 191 -5.12 5.89 -10.19
N ILE A 192 -4.30 6.08 -9.14
CA ILE A 192 -4.37 5.25 -7.93
C ILE A 192 -5.68 5.50 -7.17
N GLY A 193 -6.10 6.76 -7.07
CA GLY A 193 -7.34 7.15 -6.40
C GLY A 193 -8.59 6.57 -7.06
N LYS A 194 -8.67 6.63 -8.40
CA LYS A 194 -9.72 5.93 -9.17
C LYS A 194 -9.72 4.44 -8.86
N SER A 195 -8.55 3.80 -8.94
CA SER A 195 -8.42 2.37 -8.66
C SER A 195 -8.81 1.98 -7.22
N PHE A 196 -8.56 2.84 -6.24
CA PHE A 196 -9.01 2.63 -4.86
C PHE A 196 -10.53 2.78 -4.76
N LYS A 197 -11.09 3.86 -5.30
CA LYS A 197 -12.54 4.10 -5.33
C LYS A 197 -13.30 2.96 -6.02
N ASP A 198 -12.81 2.47 -7.16
CA ASP A 198 -13.42 1.36 -7.90
C ASP A 198 -13.40 0.04 -7.09
N LEU A 199 -12.37 -0.17 -6.27
CA LEU A 199 -12.25 -1.37 -5.44
C LEU A 199 -13.10 -1.29 -4.17
N ALA A 200 -13.13 -0.12 -3.53
CA ALA A 200 -13.74 0.12 -2.23
C ALA A 200 -14.08 1.61 -2.02
N ASP A 201 -15.18 2.05 -2.65
CA ASP A 201 -15.63 3.44 -2.67
C ASP A 201 -15.92 4.05 -1.30
N ASN A 202 -16.48 3.29 -0.35
CA ASN A 202 -16.71 3.79 1.01
C ASN A 202 -15.40 3.92 1.81
N ALA A 203 -14.45 2.99 1.63
CA ALA A 203 -13.12 3.10 2.23
C ALA A 203 -12.35 4.29 1.65
N PHE A 204 -12.43 4.49 0.34
CA PHE A 204 -11.90 5.66 -0.34
C PHE A 204 -12.51 6.95 0.23
N ALA A 205 -13.84 7.03 0.33
CA ALA A 205 -14.55 8.22 0.81
C ALA A 205 -14.11 8.59 2.23
N LYS A 206 -14.06 7.64 3.17
CA LYS A 206 -13.57 7.89 4.54
C LYS A 206 -12.16 8.48 4.57
N ASN A 207 -11.26 7.98 3.74
CA ASN A 207 -9.90 8.51 3.66
C ASN A 207 -9.87 9.91 3.02
N HIS A 208 -10.67 10.12 1.97
CA HIS A 208 -10.82 11.40 1.30
C HIS A 208 -11.39 12.47 2.24
N ASP A 209 -12.41 12.13 3.03
CA ASP A 209 -13.06 13.02 3.99
C ASP A 209 -12.06 13.54 5.04
N ILE A 210 -11.15 12.68 5.54
CA ILE A 210 -10.07 13.10 6.45
C ILE A 210 -9.15 14.12 5.78
N MET A 211 -8.82 13.92 4.50
CA MET A 211 -7.96 14.85 3.77
C MET A 211 -8.64 16.20 3.57
N VAL A 212 -9.91 16.19 3.21
CA VAL A 212 -10.73 17.41 3.04
C VAL A 212 -10.90 18.12 4.39
N GLU A 213 -11.17 17.39 5.47
CA GLU A 213 -11.36 17.96 6.81
C GLU A 213 -10.14 18.78 7.25
N TYR A 214 -8.93 18.34 6.91
CA TYR A 214 -7.68 18.96 7.36
C TYR A 214 -6.86 19.62 6.24
N ASP A 215 -7.47 19.91 5.08
CA ASP A 215 -6.83 20.55 3.92
C ASP A 215 -5.50 19.88 3.54
N MET A 216 -5.48 18.54 3.58
CA MET A 216 -4.29 17.75 3.32
C MET A 216 -4.01 17.65 1.81
N PRO A 217 -2.75 17.84 1.39
CA PRO A 217 -2.35 17.58 0.01
C PRO A 217 -2.37 16.07 -0.30
N SER A 218 -2.58 15.74 -1.57
CA SER A 218 -2.31 14.42 -2.13
C SER A 218 -0.84 14.08 -2.07
N PHE A 219 -0.52 12.78 -2.01
CA PHE A 219 0.87 12.33 -2.18
C PHE A 219 1.46 12.74 -3.53
N GLY A 220 0.61 13.03 -4.52
CA GLY A 220 0.98 13.47 -5.85
C GLY A 220 1.23 14.97 -5.96
N ASP A 221 0.81 15.76 -4.96
CA ASP A 221 0.95 17.21 -4.98
C ASP A 221 2.34 17.59 -4.48
N ALA A 222 2.99 18.51 -5.20
CA ALA A 222 4.36 18.90 -4.92
C ALA A 222 4.46 20.25 -4.19
N THR A 223 3.36 21.00 -4.12
CA THR A 223 3.22 22.34 -3.52
C THR A 223 1.95 22.39 -2.67
N LEU A 224 1.89 23.32 -1.70
CA LEU A 224 0.65 23.55 -0.92
C LEU A 224 -0.20 24.71 -1.47
N ASP A 225 0.40 25.64 -2.20
CA ASP A 225 -0.27 26.85 -2.69
C ASP A 225 -1.02 26.65 -4.02
N ASP A 226 -0.84 25.50 -4.67
CA ASP A 226 -1.40 25.18 -6.00
C ASP A 226 -1.92 23.73 -6.01
N LEU A 227 -2.81 23.43 -5.07
CA LEU A 227 -3.45 22.11 -5.00
C LEU A 227 -4.44 21.99 -6.14
N GLU A 228 -4.10 21.18 -7.14
CA GLU A 228 -5.05 20.81 -8.19
C GLU A 228 -6.28 20.14 -7.57
N VAL A 229 -7.48 20.60 -7.94
CA VAL A 229 -8.74 20.02 -7.45
C VAL A 229 -8.80 18.55 -7.85
N ASN A 230 -8.56 17.67 -6.88
CA ASN A 230 -8.52 16.24 -7.09
C ASN A 230 -9.53 15.50 -6.20
N ASN A 231 -10.66 15.14 -6.79
CA ASN A 231 -11.70 14.32 -6.14
C ASN A 231 -11.29 12.84 -5.97
N PHE A 232 -10.05 12.49 -6.29
CA PHE A 232 -9.47 11.15 -6.17
C PHE A 232 -8.33 11.08 -5.14
N SER A 233 -8.11 12.11 -4.32
CA SER A 233 -7.10 12.09 -3.25
C SER A 233 -7.58 11.32 -2.02
N ALA A 234 -6.94 10.19 -1.69
CA ALA A 234 -7.25 9.41 -0.49
C ALA A 234 -6.02 9.06 0.37
N ALA A 235 -4.87 9.67 0.08
CA ALA A 235 -3.72 9.68 0.98
C ALA A 235 -2.79 10.85 0.69
N SER A 236 -2.10 11.33 1.73
CA SER A 236 -1.05 12.35 1.64
C SER A 236 0.34 11.75 1.43
N SER A 237 0.49 10.44 1.64
CA SER A 237 1.73 9.73 1.37
C SER A 237 1.48 8.29 0.95
N LEU A 238 2.49 7.64 0.38
CA LEU A 238 2.48 6.20 0.15
C LEU A 238 3.87 5.62 0.35
N SER A 239 3.90 4.33 0.68
CA SER A 239 5.11 3.51 0.59
C SER A 239 5.12 2.75 -0.72
N TYR A 240 6.31 2.49 -1.28
CA TYR A 240 6.45 1.55 -2.39
C TYR A 240 7.69 0.69 -2.25
N THR A 241 7.57 -0.57 -2.62
CA THR A 241 8.55 -1.62 -2.35
C THR A 241 9.01 -2.30 -3.63
N TYR A 242 10.27 -2.76 -3.62
CA TYR A 242 10.92 -3.42 -4.76
C TYR A 242 12.18 -4.16 -4.30
N GLY A 243 12.76 -4.96 -5.20
CA GLY A 243 13.98 -5.72 -4.95
C GLY A 243 13.77 -6.88 -3.97
N GLY A 244 12.66 -7.61 -4.12
CA GLY A 244 12.34 -8.75 -3.25
C GLY A 244 12.04 -8.34 -1.82
N PHE A 245 11.20 -7.31 -1.63
CA PHE A 245 10.81 -6.85 -0.30
C PHE A 245 10.06 -7.92 0.48
N TYR A 246 10.40 -8.06 1.75
CA TYR A 246 9.67 -8.89 2.72
C TYR A 246 9.82 -8.29 4.13
N ASN A 247 8.85 -8.57 4.99
CA ASN A 247 8.76 -8.00 6.33
C ASN A 247 8.23 -9.01 7.35
N SER A 248 8.39 -8.69 8.63
CA SER A 248 7.80 -9.48 9.72
C SER A 248 6.29 -9.26 9.80
N PRO A 249 5.52 -10.24 10.32
CA PRO A 249 4.13 -10.04 10.72
C PRO A 249 3.95 -8.80 11.60
N HIS A 250 3.01 -7.93 11.25
CA HIS A 250 2.69 -6.68 11.98
C HIS A 250 1.26 -6.20 11.69
N THR A 251 0.83 -5.18 12.42
CA THR A 251 -0.33 -4.34 12.12
C THR A 251 0.12 -2.88 12.01
N ASP A 252 -0.63 -2.06 11.28
CA ASP A 252 -0.29 -0.66 11.01
C ASP A 252 -0.98 0.28 12.00
N ASP A 253 -0.52 0.30 13.25
CA ASP A 253 -1.15 1.08 14.32
C ASP A 253 -0.89 2.60 14.27
N GLN A 254 -0.15 3.08 13.25
CA GLN A 254 0.25 4.48 13.10
C GLN A 254 -0.58 5.26 12.06
N ASP A 255 -1.53 4.61 11.40
CA ASP A 255 -2.42 5.26 10.43
C ASP A 255 -3.77 5.62 11.06
N VAL A 256 -4.39 6.72 10.59
CA VAL A 256 -5.75 7.11 10.98
C VAL A 256 -6.82 6.42 10.12
N SER A 257 -6.44 5.99 8.92
CA SER A 257 -7.34 5.30 8.00
C SER A 257 -7.68 3.92 8.54
N GLU A 258 -8.97 3.63 8.61
CA GLU A 258 -9.51 2.33 8.98
C GLU A 258 -9.12 1.23 7.96
N PHE A 259 -8.99 1.62 6.69
CA PHE A 259 -8.61 0.73 5.59
C PHE A 259 -7.37 1.26 4.87
N ALA A 260 -6.42 0.35 4.62
CA ALA A 260 -5.27 0.58 3.75
C ALA A 260 -5.58 0.07 2.33
N TYR A 261 -5.02 0.74 1.32
CA TYR A 261 -5.01 0.29 -0.07
C TYR A 261 -3.60 -0.16 -0.45
N VAL A 262 -3.49 -1.24 -1.22
CA VAL A 262 -2.23 -1.71 -1.80
C VAL A 262 -2.45 -2.27 -3.20
N GLN A 263 -1.45 -2.13 -4.06
CA GLN A 263 -1.41 -2.73 -5.39
C GLN A 263 -0.04 -3.30 -5.71
N TRP A 264 -0.01 -4.43 -6.43
CA TRP A 264 1.19 -5.09 -6.92
C TRP A 264 1.22 -5.11 -8.45
N ILE A 265 2.38 -4.75 -9.02
CA ILE A 265 2.64 -4.73 -10.47
C ILE A 265 3.91 -5.54 -10.75
N PRO A 266 3.86 -6.56 -11.64
CA PRO A 266 5.05 -7.25 -12.11
C PRO A 266 5.87 -6.32 -12.99
N THR A 267 7.18 -6.24 -12.76
CA THR A 267 8.07 -5.28 -13.43
C THR A 267 9.41 -5.89 -13.78
N PHE A 268 10.06 -5.39 -14.81
CA PHE A 268 11.50 -5.61 -15.02
C PHE A 268 12.29 -4.87 -13.93
N ALA A 269 13.21 -5.57 -13.26
CA ALA A 269 14.00 -5.00 -12.18
C ALA A 269 14.85 -3.81 -12.64
N LYS A 270 15.42 -3.91 -13.86
CA LYS A 270 16.32 -2.91 -14.43
C LYS A 270 15.61 -1.65 -14.93
N THR A 271 14.48 -1.79 -15.61
CA THR A 271 13.81 -0.67 -16.30
C THR A 271 12.55 -0.18 -15.58
N GLY A 272 11.99 -0.99 -14.68
CA GLY A 272 10.71 -0.72 -14.03
C GLY A 272 9.49 -0.82 -14.95
N LYS A 273 9.65 -1.14 -16.23
CA LYS A 273 8.54 -1.43 -17.14
C LYS A 273 7.72 -2.60 -16.61
N VAL A 274 6.43 -2.61 -16.88
CA VAL A 274 5.56 -3.77 -16.62
C VAL A 274 6.14 -4.99 -17.32
N ALA A 275 6.11 -6.15 -16.66
CA ALA A 275 6.61 -7.41 -17.20
C ALA A 275 5.48 -8.45 -17.23
N THR A 276 5.39 -9.19 -18.32
CA THR A 276 4.39 -10.25 -18.54
C THR A 276 5.00 -11.64 -18.47
N HIS A 277 4.17 -12.67 -18.34
CA HIS A 277 4.59 -14.07 -18.44
C HIS A 277 5.15 -14.39 -19.84
N ALA A 278 4.60 -13.79 -20.89
CA ALA A 278 5.12 -13.95 -22.25
C ALA A 278 6.55 -13.40 -22.40
N GLU A 279 6.91 -12.39 -21.62
CA GLU A 279 8.28 -11.85 -21.53
C GLU A 279 9.17 -12.59 -20.52
N GLY A 280 8.68 -13.68 -19.91
CA GLY A 280 9.43 -14.55 -19.02
C GLY A 280 9.34 -14.18 -17.53
N PHE A 281 8.40 -13.32 -17.11
CA PHE A 281 8.23 -12.97 -15.69
C PHE A 281 8.03 -14.22 -14.82
N ASN A 282 8.89 -14.41 -13.81
CA ASN A 282 8.96 -15.65 -13.02
C ASN A 282 9.34 -15.42 -11.54
N VAL A 283 8.84 -14.36 -10.90
CA VAL A 283 9.09 -14.11 -9.47
C VAL A 283 8.33 -15.13 -8.61
N VAL A 284 9.08 -16.00 -7.91
CA VAL A 284 8.58 -17.05 -7.01
C VAL A 284 8.52 -16.55 -5.57
N GLY A 285 7.44 -16.90 -4.87
CA GLY A 285 7.16 -16.44 -3.50
C GLY A 285 6.75 -14.97 -3.41
N GLY A 286 6.94 -14.38 -2.23
CA GLY A 286 6.53 -13.00 -1.97
C GLY A 286 5.03 -12.84 -1.77
N GLU A 287 4.35 -13.88 -1.30
CA GLU A 287 2.93 -13.88 -0.97
C GLU A 287 2.61 -12.80 0.07
N PHE A 288 1.42 -12.21 -0.04
CA PHE A 288 0.89 -11.33 1.00
C PHE A 288 -0.03 -12.14 1.92
N VAL A 289 0.36 -12.33 3.18
CA VAL A 289 -0.22 -13.32 4.10
C VAL A 289 -0.84 -12.66 5.31
N PHE A 290 -2.03 -13.13 5.69
CA PHE A 290 -2.71 -12.83 6.93
C PHE A 290 -2.65 -14.08 7.83
N PRO A 291 -1.56 -14.24 8.62
CA PRO A 291 -1.25 -15.50 9.27
C PRO A 291 -2.37 -15.95 10.22
N ASP A 292 -2.91 -15.02 11.02
CA ASP A 292 -3.94 -15.38 11.99
C ASP A 292 -5.23 -15.81 11.30
N CYS A 293 -5.56 -15.18 10.16
CA CYS A 293 -6.73 -15.50 9.35
C CYS A 293 -6.53 -16.72 8.43
N ARG A 294 -5.31 -17.28 8.37
CA ARG A 294 -4.91 -18.43 7.55
C ARG A 294 -5.28 -18.28 6.07
N PHE A 295 -5.04 -17.10 5.50
CA PHE A 295 -5.11 -16.91 4.06
C PHE A 295 -3.95 -16.06 3.53
N GLY A 296 -3.72 -16.13 2.23
CA GLY A 296 -2.73 -15.30 1.56
C GLY A 296 -3.02 -15.12 0.07
N LEU A 297 -2.36 -14.12 -0.52
CA LEU A 297 -2.40 -13.82 -1.94
C LEU A 297 -1.14 -14.36 -2.61
N GLY A 298 -1.32 -15.35 -3.49
CA GLY A 298 -0.26 -15.96 -4.29
C GLY A 298 -0.22 -15.35 -5.68
N PHE A 299 0.92 -14.77 -6.05
CA PHE A 299 1.05 -13.97 -7.27
C PHE A 299 1.61 -14.74 -8.47
N GLU A 300 2.15 -15.95 -8.27
CA GLU A 300 2.91 -16.67 -9.31
C GLU A 300 2.11 -16.98 -10.58
N ASN A 301 0.83 -17.32 -10.43
CA ASN A 301 -0.03 -17.62 -11.59
C ASN A 301 -0.64 -16.38 -12.22
N LEU A 302 -0.46 -15.20 -11.62
CA LEU A 302 -1.09 -13.96 -12.06
C LEU A 302 -0.19 -13.24 -13.07
N ASP A 303 -0.51 -13.40 -14.36
CA ASP A 303 -0.04 -12.49 -15.41
C ASP A 303 -0.92 -11.24 -15.40
N GLY A 304 -0.69 -10.35 -14.42
CA GLY A 304 -1.69 -9.36 -14.03
C GLY A 304 -1.25 -8.44 -12.91
N VAL A 305 -2.22 -7.67 -12.40
CA VAL A 305 -2.05 -6.89 -11.16
C VAL A 305 -2.95 -7.41 -10.07
N ALA A 306 -2.49 -7.29 -8.82
CA ALA A 306 -3.29 -7.57 -7.64
C ALA A 306 -3.54 -6.26 -6.90
N ARG A 307 -4.72 -6.13 -6.29
CA ARG A 307 -5.10 -4.99 -5.45
C ARG A 307 -5.80 -5.49 -4.20
N MET A 308 -5.62 -4.79 -3.09
CA MET A 308 -6.31 -5.11 -1.84
C MET A 308 -6.64 -3.85 -1.07
N VAL A 309 -7.82 -3.86 -0.43
CA VAL A 309 -8.23 -2.92 0.61
C VAL A 309 -8.50 -3.72 1.87
N TRP A 310 -7.85 -3.39 2.99
CA TRP A 310 -7.97 -4.18 4.22
C TRP A 310 -7.81 -3.33 5.48
N ARG A 311 -8.27 -3.87 6.60
CA ARG A 311 -8.11 -3.26 7.93
C ARG A 311 -6.72 -3.54 8.47
N SER A 312 -5.75 -2.72 8.08
CA SER A 312 -4.34 -2.93 8.41
C SER A 312 -4.02 -2.76 9.90
N THR A 313 -4.81 -1.99 10.62
CA THR A 313 -4.72 -1.81 12.09
C THR A 313 -5.17 -3.05 12.86
N ASP A 314 -6.15 -3.79 12.32
CA ASP A 314 -6.89 -4.83 13.06
C ASP A 314 -6.33 -6.23 12.79
N TYR A 315 -5.83 -6.48 11.57
CA TYR A 315 -5.41 -7.82 11.14
C TYR A 315 -3.94 -7.87 10.80
N LYS A 316 -3.22 -8.73 11.53
CA LYS A 316 -1.80 -8.99 11.32
C LYS A 316 -1.57 -9.49 9.89
N HIS A 317 -0.58 -8.91 9.23
CA HIS A 317 -0.23 -9.21 7.85
C HIS A 317 1.27 -9.05 7.60
N PHE A 318 1.77 -9.64 6.52
CA PHE A 318 3.14 -9.47 6.03
C PHE A 318 3.32 -9.96 4.60
N THR A 319 4.44 -9.58 4.00
CA THR A 319 4.94 -10.11 2.72
C THR A 319 5.99 -11.17 3.02
N MET A 320 5.81 -12.37 2.48
CA MET A 320 6.77 -13.46 2.60
C MET A 320 8.06 -13.17 1.83
N PHE A 321 9.12 -13.90 2.18
CA PHE A 321 10.36 -13.95 1.40
C PHE A 321 10.06 -14.40 -0.04
N SER A 322 10.66 -13.70 -1.01
CA SER A 322 10.65 -14.10 -2.43
C SER A 322 12.04 -14.61 -2.81
N GLN A 323 12.09 -15.58 -3.71
CA GLN A 323 13.37 -16.08 -4.21
C GLN A 323 14.11 -14.96 -4.95
N PRO A 324 15.45 -14.86 -4.81
CA PRO A 324 16.23 -13.85 -5.51
C PRO A 324 15.97 -13.88 -7.02
N ASN A 325 15.68 -12.72 -7.60
CA ASN A 325 15.47 -12.57 -9.04
C ASN A 325 16.14 -11.26 -9.49
N SER A 326 17.09 -11.37 -10.41
CA SER A 326 17.84 -10.22 -10.94
C SER A 326 17.17 -9.53 -12.12
N THR A 327 16.29 -10.25 -12.82
CA THR A 327 15.65 -9.77 -14.06
C THR A 327 14.32 -9.10 -13.78
N PHE A 328 13.54 -9.69 -12.87
CA PHE A 328 12.18 -9.27 -12.55
C PHE A 328 12.04 -8.87 -11.11
N ASN A 329 11.02 -8.06 -10.85
CA ASN A 329 10.64 -7.60 -9.54
C ASN A 329 9.12 -7.44 -9.47
N ARG A 330 8.55 -7.52 -8.27
CA ARG A 330 7.16 -7.14 -8.02
C ARG A 330 7.16 -5.79 -7.31
N LEU A 331 6.79 -4.73 -8.02
CA LEU A 331 6.55 -3.42 -7.41
C LEU A 331 5.28 -3.55 -6.57
N ALA A 332 5.31 -3.11 -5.31
CA ALA A 332 4.10 -2.87 -4.55
C ALA A 332 4.04 -1.41 -4.10
N PHE A 333 2.86 -0.86 -3.96
CA PHE A 333 2.68 0.43 -3.29
C PHE A 333 1.43 0.43 -2.42
N SER A 334 1.51 1.10 -1.27
CA SER A 334 0.42 1.19 -0.31
C SER A 334 0.22 2.61 0.18
N LEU A 335 -1.03 3.07 0.15
CA LEU A 335 -1.45 4.42 0.54
C LEU A 335 -1.47 4.57 2.06
N GLN A 336 -1.06 5.74 2.56
CA GLN A 336 -0.93 6.00 3.99
C GLN A 336 -1.49 7.37 4.40
N LEU A 337 -2.33 7.36 5.43
CA LEU A 337 -2.72 8.53 6.21
C LEU A 337 -2.13 8.41 7.62
N ASN A 338 -0.87 8.81 7.76
CA ASN A 338 -0.16 8.68 9.03
C ASN A 338 -0.69 9.68 10.08
N LYS A 339 -0.91 9.21 11.31
CA LYS A 339 -1.35 10.02 12.47
C LYS A 339 -0.53 11.30 12.66
N LYS A 340 0.80 11.21 12.53
CA LYS A 340 1.67 12.37 12.74
C LYS A 340 1.52 13.40 11.62
N THR A 341 1.37 12.96 10.38
CA THR A 341 1.14 13.87 9.24
C THR A 341 -0.24 14.51 9.36
N VAL A 342 -1.29 13.74 9.66
CA VAL A 342 -2.65 14.27 9.88
C VAL A 342 -2.67 15.32 10.99
N ASN A 343 -2.02 15.04 12.12
CA ASN A 343 -1.93 15.99 13.23
C ASN A 343 -1.21 17.30 12.84
N VAL A 344 -0.18 17.23 12.00
CA VAL A 344 0.50 18.43 11.50
C VAL A 344 -0.46 19.29 10.68
N PHE A 345 -1.18 18.71 9.71
CA PHE A 345 -2.11 19.47 8.88
C PHE A 345 -3.31 19.99 9.67
N LYS A 346 -3.83 19.21 10.61
CA LYS A 346 -4.82 19.68 11.59
C LYS A 346 -4.33 20.90 12.37
N ASN A 347 -3.09 20.88 12.84
CA ASN A 347 -2.52 22.00 13.59
C ASN A 347 -2.26 23.21 12.70
N ILE A 348 -1.78 23.02 11.45
CA ILE A 348 -1.64 24.11 10.47
C ILE A 348 -2.99 24.81 10.26
N LYS A 349 -4.07 24.03 10.08
CA LYS A 349 -5.43 24.54 9.88
C LYS A 349 -6.03 25.24 11.11
N THR A 350 -5.76 24.74 12.32
CA THR A 350 -6.45 25.19 13.55
C THR A 350 -5.63 26.14 14.42
N GLN A 351 -4.32 26.25 14.19
CA GLN A 351 -3.38 27.04 15.01
C GLN A 351 -2.45 27.87 14.12
N GLU A 352 -3.00 28.57 13.12
CA GLU A 352 -2.24 29.28 12.10
C GLU A 352 -1.14 30.20 12.66
N GLY A 353 -1.40 30.89 13.77
CA GLY A 353 -0.41 31.75 14.45
C GLY A 353 0.87 31.03 14.91
N ALA A 354 0.80 29.72 15.21
CA ALA A 354 1.97 28.91 15.55
C ALA A 354 2.88 28.62 14.35
N TYR A 355 2.40 28.85 13.13
CA TYR A 355 3.08 28.54 11.88
C TYR A 355 3.42 29.77 11.01
N LEU A 356 3.11 30.99 11.48
CA LEU A 356 3.18 32.25 10.72
C LEU A 356 4.56 32.56 10.11
N ASN A 357 5.65 32.07 10.71
CA ASN A 357 7.03 32.31 10.26
C ASN A 357 7.74 31.05 9.74
N MET A 358 6.99 29.99 9.47
CA MET A 358 7.52 28.72 9.01
C MET A 358 7.31 28.57 7.50
N HIS A 359 8.26 27.92 6.83
CA HIS A 359 8.16 27.63 5.40
C HIS A 359 7.62 26.22 5.16
N ASP A 360 7.16 25.94 3.94
CA ASP A 360 6.88 24.57 3.51
C ASP A 360 8.13 23.89 2.97
N GLY A 361 8.27 22.60 3.25
CA GLY A 361 9.28 21.74 2.65
C GLY A 361 8.82 21.19 1.30
N ASP A 362 8.25 22.06 0.47
CA ASP A 362 7.61 21.75 -0.81
C ASP A 362 8.56 21.92 -2.00
N LEU A 363 8.06 21.74 -3.22
CA LEU A 363 8.83 21.85 -4.45
C LEU A 363 9.49 23.23 -4.60
N ASN A 364 8.77 24.31 -4.31
CA ASN A 364 9.30 25.67 -4.47
C ASN A 364 10.51 25.89 -3.57
N TYR A 365 10.40 25.52 -2.29
CA TYR A 365 11.51 25.62 -1.35
C TYR A 365 12.72 24.76 -1.75
N ILE A 366 12.46 23.56 -2.26
CA ILE A 366 13.50 22.61 -2.70
C ILE A 366 14.29 23.14 -3.90
N LEU A 367 13.59 23.71 -4.89
CA LEU A 367 14.22 24.29 -6.07
C LEU A 367 15.05 25.52 -5.68
N ALA A 368 14.51 26.42 -4.86
CA ALA A 368 15.23 27.58 -4.35
C ALA A 368 16.50 27.17 -3.58
N THR A 369 16.44 26.11 -2.78
CA THR A 369 17.59 25.56 -2.06
C THR A 369 18.66 25.02 -3.01
N ALA A 370 18.24 24.29 -4.06
CA ALA A 370 19.16 23.76 -5.07
C ALA A 370 19.86 24.87 -5.86
N GLU A 371 19.14 25.93 -6.20
CA GLU A 371 19.70 27.10 -6.89
C GLU A 371 20.72 27.87 -6.05
N LYS A 372 20.39 28.12 -4.77
CA LYS A 372 21.33 28.76 -3.83
C LYS A 372 22.63 27.98 -3.70
N GLN A 373 22.56 26.65 -3.59
CA GLN A 373 23.77 25.82 -3.51
C GLN A 373 24.60 25.89 -4.81
N LYS A 374 23.97 25.93 -5.98
CA LYS A 374 24.70 26.12 -7.26
C LYS A 374 25.42 27.46 -7.32
N LYS A 375 24.84 28.53 -6.77
CA LYS A 375 25.47 29.86 -6.72
C LYS A 375 26.68 29.89 -5.78
N ASN A 376 26.62 29.17 -4.65
CA ASN A 376 27.73 29.12 -3.69
C ASN A 376 28.91 28.22 -4.11
N LEU A 377 28.75 27.43 -5.17
CA LEU A 377 29.80 26.58 -5.76
C LEU A 377 30.49 27.22 -6.98
N LYS A 378 29.98 28.37 -7.43
CA LYS A 378 30.62 29.23 -8.44
C LYS A 378 31.30 30.38 -7.72
#